data_AF-A0A9R0VLN1-F1
#
_entry.id   AF-A0A9R0VLN1-F1
#
_cell.length_a   1.000
_cell.length_b   1.000
_cell.length_c   1.000
_cell.angle_alpha   90.00
_cell.angle_beta   90.00
_cell.angle_gamma   90.00
#
_symmetry.space_group_name_H-M   'P 1'
#
loop_
_entity.id
_entity.type
_entity.pdbx_description
1 polymer ?
#
loop_
_entity_poly.entity_id
_entity_poly.type
_entity_poly.pdbx_seq_one_letter_code
_entity_poly.pdbx_strand_id
1 'polypeptide(L)'
;MLVWQIMQFIETQGFLDYLERCNNAEEFSNNLLDKLQDATGRGQSPLAIFPSHVADPEIITIADSEIEGSEPGNRHCYKSFPANARTEEQEEKRKSILALVGGASKQVPSSPAVRISGGPKAESLSPRERAAERERMVLDIKVKLQVII
;
A
#
# COMPACT_ATOMS: atom_id res chain seq x y z
N MET A 1 13.11 31.83 -26.31
CA MET A 1 11.80 31.14 -26.41
C MET A 1 11.30 30.70 -25.03
N LEU A 2 12.09 29.91 -24.28
CA LEU A 2 11.74 29.42 -22.95
C LEU A 2 11.30 30.52 -21.95
N VAL A 3 12.05 31.61 -21.85
CA VAL A 3 11.76 32.71 -20.90
C VAL A 3 10.39 33.36 -21.16
N TRP A 4 10.02 33.49 -22.44
CA TRP A 4 8.72 34.04 -22.81
C TRP A 4 7.57 33.07 -22.50
N GLN A 5 7.78 31.77 -22.70
CA GLN A 5 6.81 30.74 -22.32
C GLN A 5 6.63 30.66 -20.80
N ILE A 6 7.69 30.87 -20.02
CA ILE A 6 7.63 30.94 -18.56
C ILE A 6 6.83 32.16 -18.10
N MET A 7 7.03 33.34 -18.72
CA MET A 7 6.22 34.52 -18.38
C MET A 7 4.74 34.30 -18.67
N GLN A 8 4.41 33.73 -19.83
CA GLN A 8 3.03 33.43 -20.19
C GLN A 8 2.39 32.41 -19.25
N PHE A 9 3.17 31.45 -18.73
CA PHE A 9 2.70 30.48 -17.74
C PHE A 9 2.43 31.13 -16.37
N ILE A 10 3.34 31.99 -15.90
CA ILE A 10 3.20 32.70 -14.62
C ILE A 10 2.01 33.67 -14.64
N GLU A 11 1.66 34.19 -15.81
CA GLU A 11 0.49 35.07 -15.99
C GLU A 11 -0.84 34.29 -16.10
N THR A 12 -0.83 32.96 -16.10
CA THR A 12 -2.08 32.18 -16.17
C THR A 12 -2.87 32.24 -14.87
N GLN A 13 -4.19 32.31 -14.99
CA GLN A 13 -5.10 32.25 -13.84
C GLN A 13 -4.88 30.99 -12.99
N GLY A 14 -4.56 29.85 -13.63
CA GLY A 14 -4.26 28.62 -12.89
C GLY A 14 -3.01 28.69 -12.01
N PHE A 15 -2.01 29.49 -12.40
CA PHE A 15 -0.84 29.75 -11.56
C PHE A 15 -1.17 30.70 -10.41
N LEU A 16 -1.97 31.73 -10.66
CA LEU A 16 -2.44 32.65 -9.61
C LEU A 16 -3.35 31.96 -8.59
N ASP A 17 -4.28 31.11 -9.05
CA ASP A 17 -5.16 30.29 -8.19
C ASP A 17 -4.34 29.28 -7.38
N TYR A 18 -3.23 28.76 -7.93
CA TYR A 18 -2.29 27.90 -7.19
C TYR A 18 -1.60 28.66 -6.05
N LEU A 19 -1.12 29.88 -6.30
CA LEU A 19 -0.52 30.73 -5.27
C LEU A 19 -1.52 31.09 -4.17
N GLU A 20 -2.76 31.40 -4.52
CA GLU A 20 -3.82 31.69 -3.55
C GLU A 20 -4.14 30.47 -2.67
N ARG A 21 -4.15 29.27 -3.24
CA ARG A 21 -4.29 28.01 -2.47
C ARG A 21 -3.08 27.74 -1.57
N CYS A 22 -1.87 28.10 -1.98
CA CYS A 22 -0.67 27.99 -1.15
C CYS A 22 -0.67 28.99 0.01
N ASN A 23 -1.15 30.22 -0.22
CA ASN A 23 -1.22 31.26 0.83
C ASN A 23 -2.33 31.02 1.84
N ASN A 24 -3.48 30.48 1.43
CA ASN A 24 -4.60 30.19 2.34
C ASN A 24 -4.43 28.86 3.10
N ALA A 25 -3.31 28.15 2.92
CA ALA A 25 -2.98 26.93 3.65
C ALA A 25 -2.39 27.22 5.04
N GLU A 26 -2.82 28.30 5.70
CA GLU A 26 -2.36 28.71 7.04
C GLU A 26 -2.69 27.64 8.12
N GLU A 27 -3.59 26.70 7.81
CA GLU A 27 -3.87 25.51 8.64
C GLU A 27 -3.01 24.27 8.32
N PHE A 28 -2.20 24.30 7.25
CA PHE A 28 -1.31 23.19 6.89
C PHE A 28 0.17 23.56 7.06
N SER A 29 0.52 23.98 8.27
CA SER A 29 1.90 23.87 8.81
C SER A 29 2.43 22.42 8.88
N ASN A 30 1.75 21.48 8.21
CA ASN A 30 2.07 20.07 8.10
C ASN A 30 2.67 19.68 6.74
N ASN A 31 2.76 20.60 5.78
CA ASN A 31 3.39 20.30 4.50
C ASN A 31 4.87 19.95 4.71
N LEU A 32 5.26 18.77 4.20
CA LEU A 32 6.62 18.27 4.30
C LEU A 32 7.63 19.20 3.61
N LEU A 33 7.23 19.85 2.52
CA LEU A 33 8.09 20.75 1.76
C LEU A 33 8.47 21.99 2.57
N ASP A 34 7.51 22.57 3.30
CA ASP A 34 7.74 23.76 4.13
C ASP A 34 8.63 23.42 5.33
N LYS A 35 8.41 22.25 5.96
CA LYS A 35 9.28 21.74 7.03
C LYS A 35 10.70 21.47 6.54
N LEU A 36 10.85 20.93 5.33
CA LEU A 36 12.15 20.68 4.71
C LEU A 36 12.89 21.99 4.38
N GLN A 37 12.17 22.97 3.86
CA GLN A 37 12.71 24.28 3.52
C GLN A 37 13.14 25.05 4.79
N ASP A 38 12.34 25.03 5.86
CA ASP A 38 12.71 25.64 7.15
C ASP A 38 13.92 24.94 7.77
N ALA A 39 13.94 23.59 7.80
CA ALA A 39 15.10 22.83 8.29
C ALA A 39 16.38 23.15 7.52
N THR A 40 16.28 23.25 6.18
CA THR A 40 17.41 23.61 5.31
C THR A 40 17.85 25.05 5.54
N GLY A 41 16.91 26.00 5.69
CA GLY A 41 17.18 27.41 5.97
C GLY A 41 17.82 27.65 7.35
N ARG A 42 17.55 26.77 8.32
CA ARG A 42 18.18 26.79 9.66
C ARG A 42 19.48 25.99 9.73
N GLY A 43 19.93 25.38 8.63
CA GLY A 43 21.12 24.52 8.62
C GLY A 43 20.96 23.21 9.40
N GLN A 44 19.72 22.78 9.66
CA GLN A 44 19.45 21.49 10.28
C GLN A 44 19.48 20.36 9.25
N SER A 45 19.68 19.13 9.74
CA SER A 45 19.62 17.95 8.87
C SER A 45 18.18 17.80 8.32
N PRO A 46 17.99 17.64 7.00
CA PRO A 46 16.71 17.32 6.39
C PRO A 46 15.99 16.13 7.02
N LEU A 47 16.72 15.22 7.65
CA LEU A 47 16.15 14.04 8.32
C LEU A 47 15.49 14.37 9.66
N ALA A 48 15.77 15.55 10.24
CA ALA A 48 15.18 15.99 11.50
C ALA A 48 13.69 16.33 11.36
N ILE A 49 13.16 16.48 10.14
CA ILE A 49 11.73 16.72 9.89
C ILE A 49 10.90 15.45 10.07
N PHE A 50 11.54 14.27 9.99
CA PHE A 50 10.88 13.01 10.18
C PHE A 50 10.73 12.71 11.68
N PRO A 51 9.64 12.04 12.09
CA PRO A 51 9.52 11.52 13.44
C PRO A 51 10.77 10.70 13.80
N SER A 52 11.32 10.91 15.00
CA SER A 52 12.49 10.17 15.44
C SER A 52 12.17 8.67 15.43
N HIS A 53 13.06 7.86 14.85
CA HIS A 53 12.97 6.39 14.84
C HIS A 53 12.97 5.72 16.23
N VAL A 54 13.06 6.52 17.31
CA VAL A 54 13.13 6.10 18.71
C VAL A 54 11.75 5.95 19.35
N ALA A 55 10.70 6.50 18.73
CA ALA A 55 9.34 6.23 19.17
C ALA A 55 8.87 4.91 18.57
N ASP A 56 8.67 3.89 19.40
CA ASP A 56 8.02 2.65 19.00
C ASP A 56 6.69 3.00 18.31
N PRO A 57 6.40 2.45 17.11
CA PRO A 57 5.16 2.73 16.41
C PRO A 57 3.97 2.28 17.28
N GLU A 58 3.18 3.25 17.75
CA GLU A 58 1.99 2.97 18.55
C GLU A 58 0.84 2.56 17.62
N ILE A 59 0.34 1.34 17.81
CA ILE A 59 -0.80 0.83 17.04
C ILE A 59 -2.04 1.00 17.90
N ILE A 60 -2.97 1.82 17.41
CA ILE A 60 -4.20 2.19 18.10
C ILE A 60 -5.39 1.53 17.37
N THR A 61 -6.28 0.88 18.11
CA THR A 61 -7.57 0.45 17.58
C THR A 61 -8.50 1.63 17.41
N ILE A 62 -8.96 1.91 16.18
CA ILE A 62 -10.02 2.87 15.91
C ILE A 62 -11.35 2.13 16.09
N ALA A 63 -12.17 2.58 17.03
CA ALA A 63 -13.51 2.02 17.20
C ALA A 63 -14.39 2.40 16.00
N ASP A 64 -15.22 1.46 15.57
CA ASP A 64 -16.19 1.71 14.51
C ASP A 64 -17.28 2.65 15.05
N SER A 65 -17.50 3.78 14.38
CA SER A 65 -18.41 4.84 14.85
C SER A 65 -19.87 4.41 14.84
N GLU A 66 -20.19 3.30 14.17
CA GLU A 66 -21.54 2.78 13.94
C GLU A 66 -22.05 1.90 15.12
N ILE A 67 -21.20 1.57 16.10
CA ILE A 67 -21.59 0.74 17.24
C ILE A 67 -21.78 1.64 18.47
N GLU A 68 -23.03 2.07 18.68
CA GLU A 68 -23.48 2.68 19.92
C GLU A 68 -23.16 1.74 21.10
N GLY A 69 -22.12 2.06 21.87
CA GLY A 69 -21.78 1.34 23.09
C GLY A 69 -20.29 1.22 23.44
N SER A 70 -19.37 1.66 22.58
CA SER A 70 -17.95 1.67 22.98
C SER A 70 -17.63 2.91 23.81
N GLU A 71 -17.48 2.71 25.12
CA GLU A 71 -16.99 3.74 26.05
C GLU A 71 -15.72 4.43 25.51
N PRO A 72 -15.58 5.76 25.68
CA PRO A 72 -14.41 6.51 25.26
C PRO A 72 -13.24 6.23 26.21
N GLY A 73 -12.72 5.01 26.18
CA GLY A 73 -11.71 4.54 27.11
C GLY A 73 -10.93 3.30 26.66
N ASN A 74 -11.47 2.49 25.74
CA ASN A 74 -10.83 1.25 25.30
C ASN A 74 -9.76 1.45 24.20
N ARG A 75 -8.80 2.35 24.43
CA ARG A 75 -7.61 2.44 23.57
C ARG A 75 -6.68 1.26 23.88
N HIS A 76 -6.68 0.28 22.99
CA HIS A 76 -5.73 -0.82 23.06
C HIS A 76 -4.45 -0.39 22.34
N CYS A 77 -3.39 -0.15 23.11
CA CYS A 77 -2.06 0.17 22.58
C CYS A 77 -1.29 -1.14 22.35
N TYR A 78 -1.00 -1.47 21.09
CA TYR A 78 -0.19 -2.65 20.76
C TYR A 78 1.25 -2.25 20.44
N LYS A 79 2.21 -3.03 20.96
CA LYS A 79 3.64 -2.90 20.62
C LYS A 79 3.98 -3.38 19.19
N SER A 80 3.10 -4.18 18.60
CA SER A 80 3.22 -4.73 17.24
C SER A 80 1.84 -5.07 16.73
N PHE A 81 1.64 -5.08 15.40
CA PHE A 81 0.33 -5.39 14.83
C PHE A 81 -0.15 -6.75 15.36
N PRO A 82 -1.42 -6.87 15.78
CA PRO A 82 -2.00 -8.16 16.13
C PRO A 82 -1.89 -9.09 14.92
N ALA A 83 -0.84 -9.89 14.89
CA ALA A 83 -0.60 -10.86 13.86
C ALA A 83 -0.97 -12.23 14.44
N ASN A 84 -1.74 -13.00 13.68
CA ASN A 84 -1.89 -14.41 13.99
C ASN A 84 -0.49 -15.04 14.01
N ALA A 85 -0.19 -15.81 15.06
CA ALA A 85 1.04 -16.56 15.12
C ALA A 85 1.12 -17.45 13.87
N ARG A 86 2.15 -17.23 13.03
CA ARG A 86 2.38 -18.08 11.86
C ARG A 86 2.76 -19.47 12.35
N THR A 87 2.17 -20.50 11.75
CA THR A 87 2.61 -21.87 11.98
C THR A 87 4.00 -22.07 11.38
N GLU A 88 4.73 -23.09 11.85
CA GLU A 88 6.08 -23.41 11.37
C GLU A 88 6.12 -23.58 9.84
N GLU A 89 5.14 -24.28 9.28
CA GLU A 89 5.00 -24.49 7.83
C GLU A 89 4.80 -23.17 7.06
N GLN A 90 4.04 -22.22 7.61
CA GLN A 90 3.83 -20.91 6.98
C GLN A 90 5.12 -20.06 6.99
N GLU A 91 5.90 -20.16 8.06
CA GLU A 91 7.18 -19.47 8.16
C GLU A 91 8.25 -20.07 7.25
N GLU A 92 8.26 -21.40 7.08
CA GLU A 92 9.10 -22.07 6.08
C GLU A 92 8.74 -21.65 4.65
N LYS A 93 7.44 -21.58 4.32
CA LYS A 93 6.96 -21.06 3.03
C LYS A 93 7.37 -19.60 2.82
N ARG A 94 7.30 -18.75 3.85
CA ARG A 94 7.75 -17.36 3.78
C ARG A 94 9.26 -17.27 3.53
N LYS A 95 10.05 -18.06 4.26
CA LYS A 95 11.51 -18.12 4.13
C LYS A 95 11.95 -18.62 2.76
N SER A 96 11.28 -19.62 2.20
CA SER A 96 11.61 -20.14 0.86
C SER A 96 11.35 -19.10 -0.24
N ILE A 97 10.25 -18.35 -0.16
CA ILE A 97 9.95 -17.24 -1.08
C ILE A 97 10.98 -16.12 -0.94
N LEU A 98 11.33 -15.72 0.29
CA LEU A 98 12.33 -14.67 0.52
C LEU A 98 13.72 -15.09 0.05
N ALA A 99 14.11 -16.34 0.23
CA ALA A 99 15.37 -16.87 -0.28
C ALA A 99 15.40 -16.87 -1.82
N LEU A 100 14.28 -17.18 -2.46
CA LEU A 100 14.14 -17.15 -3.92
C LEU A 100 14.25 -15.72 -4.47
N VAL A 101 13.68 -14.73 -3.78
CA VAL A 101 13.71 -13.32 -4.18
C VAL A 101 15.07 -12.66 -3.86
N GLY A 102 15.68 -13.00 -2.73
CA GLY A 102 16.99 -12.47 -2.30
C GLY A 102 18.20 -13.15 -2.96
N GLY A 103 17.99 -14.25 -3.68
CA GLY A 103 19.05 -15.13 -4.19
C GLY A 103 19.52 -14.89 -5.63
N ALA A 104 19.13 -13.81 -6.31
CA ALA A 104 19.53 -13.57 -7.70
C ALA A 104 20.01 -12.13 -7.93
N SER A 105 21.07 -11.72 -7.23
CA SER A 105 21.88 -10.56 -7.63
C SER A 105 23.34 -10.97 -7.75
N LYS A 106 23.65 -11.78 -8.77
CA LYS A 106 24.94 -11.71 -9.45
C LYS A 106 24.69 -11.83 -10.96
N GLN A 107 24.90 -10.69 -11.61
CA GLN A 107 25.28 -10.52 -13.02
C GLN A 107 24.18 -10.39 -14.09
N VAL A 108 24.26 -9.23 -14.76
CA VAL A 108 23.92 -8.87 -16.17
C VAL A 108 22.63 -8.04 -16.37
N PRO A 109 22.69 -6.95 -17.18
CA PRO A 109 21.82 -5.79 -17.05
C PRO A 109 20.62 -5.80 -18.00
N SER A 110 19.56 -5.13 -17.55
CA SER A 110 18.55 -4.35 -18.29
C SER A 110 18.21 -4.75 -19.75
N SER A 111 17.02 -5.34 -19.95
CA SER A 111 15.98 -4.84 -20.89
C SER A 111 14.71 -5.72 -20.84
N PRO A 112 13.50 -5.14 -20.95
CA PRO A 112 12.24 -5.87 -20.89
C PRO A 112 11.87 -6.42 -22.28
N ALA A 113 11.78 -7.75 -22.40
CA ALA A 113 11.20 -8.39 -23.57
C ALA A 113 9.85 -9.02 -23.17
N VAL A 114 8.79 -8.31 -23.54
CA VAL A 114 7.44 -8.85 -23.73
C VAL A 114 7.55 -10.21 -24.43
N ARG A 115 7.07 -11.28 -23.78
CA ARG A 115 6.70 -12.51 -24.48
C ARG A 115 5.18 -12.64 -24.44
N ILE A 116 4.58 -12.11 -25.49
CA ILE A 116 3.25 -12.45 -25.96
C ILE A 116 3.27 -13.90 -26.49
N SER A 117 2.18 -14.60 -26.16
CA SER A 117 1.55 -15.74 -26.84
C SER A 117 2.18 -17.15 -26.83
N GLY A 118 1.34 -18.05 -26.34
CA GLY A 118 1.21 -19.47 -26.70
C GLY A 118 0.21 -20.08 -25.74
N GLY A 119 -0.98 -20.58 -26.07
CA GLY A 119 -1.75 -20.89 -27.28
C GLY A 119 -3.02 -21.63 -26.78
N PRO A 120 -4.08 -21.84 -27.58
CA PRO A 120 -5.32 -22.43 -27.07
C PRO A 120 -5.13 -23.96 -26.96
N LYS A 121 -4.78 -24.45 -25.78
CA LYS A 121 -4.99 -25.87 -25.46
C LYS A 121 -6.13 -25.95 -24.47
N ALA A 122 -7.27 -26.41 -24.99
CA ALA A 122 -8.39 -26.87 -24.19
C ALA A 122 -7.85 -27.77 -23.07
N GLU A 123 -7.99 -27.30 -21.83
CA GLU A 123 -7.69 -28.06 -20.62
C GLU A 123 -8.70 -29.21 -20.53
N SER A 124 -8.42 -30.30 -21.23
CA SER A 124 -9.21 -31.52 -21.12
C SER A 124 -8.92 -32.17 -19.78
N LEU A 125 -9.70 -31.81 -18.76
CA LEU A 125 -9.66 -32.50 -17.48
C LEU A 125 -9.96 -33.99 -17.69
N SER A 126 -9.21 -34.85 -17.04
CA SER A 126 -9.51 -36.28 -16.99
C SER A 126 -10.91 -36.49 -16.40
N PRO A 127 -11.58 -37.62 -16.70
CA PRO A 127 -12.90 -37.92 -16.12
C PRO A 127 -12.94 -37.79 -14.59
N ARG A 128 -11.83 -38.13 -13.93
CA ARG A 128 -11.66 -38.02 -12.48
C ARG A 128 -11.56 -36.57 -12.01
N GLU A 129 -10.78 -35.75 -12.70
CA GLU A 129 -10.64 -34.32 -12.38
C GLU A 129 -11.95 -33.56 -12.63
N ARG A 130 -12.68 -33.92 -13.69
CA ARG A 130 -14.01 -33.36 -13.98
C ARG A 130 -15.03 -33.72 -12.89
N ALA A 131 -14.97 -34.93 -12.35
CA ALA A 131 -15.82 -35.34 -11.23
C ALA A 131 -15.48 -34.54 -9.96
N ALA A 132 -14.20 -34.43 -9.62
CA ALA A 132 -13.74 -33.66 -8.47
C ALA A 132 -14.10 -32.16 -8.58
N GLU A 133 -13.99 -31.57 -9.77
CA GLU A 133 -14.39 -30.18 -9.99
C GLU A 133 -15.91 -29.99 -9.85
N ARG A 134 -16.72 -30.93 -10.35
CA ARG A 134 -18.17 -30.89 -10.15
C ARG A 134 -18.55 -30.97 -8.69
N GLU A 135 -17.92 -31.84 -7.90
CA GLU A 135 -18.16 -31.92 -6.46
C GLU A 135 -17.80 -30.60 -5.76
N ARG A 136 -16.69 -29.97 -6.14
CA ARG A 136 -16.27 -28.65 -5.64
C ARG A 136 -17.31 -27.57 -5.97
N MET A 137 -17.81 -27.53 -7.21
CA MET A 137 -18.82 -26.55 -7.64
C MET A 137 -20.17 -26.75 -6.95
N VAL A 138 -20.61 -28.01 -6.79
CA VAL A 138 -21.86 -28.32 -6.07
C VAL A 138 -21.77 -27.85 -4.61
N LEU A 139 -20.62 -28.04 -3.96
CA LEU A 139 -20.40 -27.56 -2.60
C LEU A 139 -20.48 -26.03 -2.52
N ASP A 140 -19.82 -25.33 -3.44
CA ASP A 140 -19.83 -23.85 -3.51
C ASP A 140 -21.25 -23.31 -3.74
N ILE A 141 -22.03 -23.93 -4.63
CA ILE A 141 -23.44 -23.57 -4.85
C ILE A 141 -24.28 -23.80 -3.60
N LYS A 142 -24.13 -24.95 -2.92
CA LYS A 142 -24.86 -25.23 -1.68
C LYS A 142 -24.54 -24.20 -0.60
N VAL A 143 -23.27 -23.84 -0.43
CA VAL A 143 -22.86 -22.80 0.52
C VAL A 143 -23.47 -21.45 0.15
N LYS A 144 -23.42 -21.05 -1.12
CA LYS A 144 -24.01 -19.79 -1.60
C LYS A 144 -25.53 -19.72 -1.37
N LEU A 145 -26.23 -20.84 -1.54
CA LEU A 145 -27.67 -20.91 -1.29
C LEU A 145 -28.02 -20.93 0.21
N GLN A 146 -27.15 -21.44 1.07
CA GLN A 146 -27.35 -21.43 2.52
C GLN A 146 -27.33 -20.03 3.14
N VAL A 147 -26.76 -19.04 2.45
CA VAL A 147 -26.73 -17.63 2.88
C VAL A 147 -27.99 -16.86 2.45
N ILE A 148 -28.86 -17.49 1.64
CA ILE A 148 -30.08 -16.88 1.08
C ILE A 148 -31.35 -17.32 1.85
N ILE A 149 -31.24 -18.17 2.88
CA ILE A 149 -32.33 -18.57 3.78
C ILE A 149 -32.00 -18.09 5.19
#